data_AF-A0A8W8IFX1-F1
#
_entry.id   AF-A0A8W8IFX1-F1
#
_cell.length_a   1.000
_cell.length_b   1.000
_cell.length_c   1.000
_cell.angle_alpha   90.00
_cell.angle_beta   90.00
_cell.angle_gamma   90.00
#
_symmetry.space_group_name_H-M   'P 1'
#
loop_
_entity.id
_entity.type
_entity.pdbx_description
1 polymer ?
#
loop_
_entity_poly.entity_id
_entity_poly.type
_entity_poly.pdbx_seq_one_letter_code
_entity_poly.pdbx_strand_id
1 'polypeptide(L)' 'MIYCKMIKQKKLDGYKFPVYSTEVCPRNQTEWNERSSAINCTKDNGYLCFPNKKLTQLLEFCHKNRFIWIEKGKPYL' A
#
# COMPACT_ATOMS: atom_id res chain seq x y z
N MET A 1 9.85 -24.16 -11.01
CA MET A 1 9.57 -23.13 -12.03
C MET A 1 8.82 -22.00 -11.34
N ILE A 2 9.56 -21.06 -10.75
CA ILE A 2 9.05 -20.02 -9.86
C ILE A 2 8.62 -18.83 -10.70
N TYR A 3 7.36 -18.80 -11.15
CA TYR A 3 6.74 -17.58 -11.65
C TYR A 3 6.39 -16.69 -10.44
N CYS A 4 7.39 -16.08 -9.81
CA CYS A 4 7.11 -14.93 -8.96
C CYS A 4 6.84 -13.77 -9.92
N LYS A 5 5.54 -13.49 -10.10
CA LYS A 5 5.01 -12.34 -10.82
C LYS A 5 5.81 -11.12 -10.37
N MET A 6 6.74 -10.66 -11.21
CA MET A 6 7.51 -9.43 -10.97
C MET A 6 6.50 -8.30 -10.83
N ILE A 7 6.09 -8.00 -9.60
CA ILE A 7 5.33 -6.81 -9.32
C ILE A 7 6.29 -5.68 -9.70
N LYS A 8 6.02 -5.00 -10.82
CA LYS A 8 6.75 -3.79 -11.21
C LYS A 8 6.40 -2.70 -10.19
N GLN A 9 7.09 -2.70 -9.07
CA GLN A 9 6.94 -1.67 -8.05
C GLN A 9 7.68 -0.43 -8.54
N LYS A 10 6.94 0.51 -9.12
CA LYS A 10 7.51 1.81 -9.51
C LYS A 10 7.43 2.73 -8.31
N LYS A 11 8.59 3.05 -7.72
CA LYS A 11 8.70 4.07 -6.69
C LYS A 11 8.27 5.42 -7.27
N LEU A 12 7.44 6.15 -6.53
CA LEU A 12 6.96 7.47 -6.92
C LEU A 12 7.76 8.56 -6.19
N ASP A 13 8.08 9.62 -6.92
CA ASP A 13 8.72 10.82 -6.38
C ASP A 13 7.69 11.78 -5.78
N GLY A 14 8.14 12.69 -4.92
CA GLY A 14 7.30 13.75 -4.33
C GLY A 14 6.60 13.40 -3.02
N TYR A 15 6.75 12.16 -2.51
CA TYR A 15 6.29 11.77 -1.18
C TYR A 15 7.41 11.88 -0.14
N LYS A 16 7.05 12.23 1.11
CA LYS A 16 8.00 12.31 2.24
C LYS A 16 8.53 10.94 2.71
N PHE A 17 7.95 9.85 2.21
CA PHE A 17 8.28 8.47 2.54
C PHE A 17 8.18 7.59 1.27
N PRO A 18 8.77 6.38 1.25
CA PRO A 18 8.70 5.50 0.10
C PRO A 18 7.25 5.12 -0.24
N VAL A 19 6.80 5.50 -1.43
CA VAL A 19 5.50 5.15 -1.99
C VAL A 19 5.71 4.50 -3.35
N TYR A 20 4.95 3.45 -3.63
CA TYR A 20 5.04 2.70 -4.87
C TYR A 20 3.68 2.68 -5.54
N SER A 21 3.65 2.72 -6.88
CA SER A 21 2.41 2.46 -7.62
C SER A 21 2.19 0.96 -7.81
N THR A 22 0.94 0.53 -7.75
CA THR A 22 0.53 -0.83 -8.08
C THR A 22 -0.70 -0.83 -8.98
N GLU A 23 -0.90 -1.92 -9.72
CA GLU A 23 -2.11 -2.15 -10.51
C GLU A 23 -3.20 -2.84 -9.69
N VAL A 24 -2.82 -3.56 -8.62
CA VAL A 24 -3.73 -4.38 -7.82
C VAL A 24 -3.37 -4.27 -6.34
N CYS A 25 -4.39 -4.06 -5.50
CA CYS A 25 -4.28 -4.18 -4.06
C CYS A 25 -4.53 -5.63 -3.61
N PRO A 26 -3.90 -6.08 -2.52
CA PRO A 26 -4.07 -7.44 -2.02
C PRO A 26 -5.53 -7.72 -1.65
N ARG A 27 -6.02 -8.90 -2.04
CA ARG A 27 -7.40 -9.33 -1.80
C ARG A 27 -7.57 -10.21 -0.57
N ASN A 28 -6.47 -10.75 -0.05
CA ASN A 28 -6.44 -11.68 1.08
C ASN A 28 -5.16 -11.52 1.90
N GLN A 29 -5.09 -12.18 3.05
CA GLN A 29 -3.96 -12.08 3.98
C GLN A 29 -2.63 -12.56 3.37
N THR A 30 -2.66 -13.59 2.50
CA THR A 30 -1.47 -14.12 1.84
C THR A 30 -0.87 -13.07 0.90
N GLU A 31 -1.70 -12.52 -0.01
CA GLU A 31 -1.28 -11.42 -0.88
C GLU A 31 -0.81 -10.21 -0.07
N TRP A 32 -1.51 -9.88 1.02
CA TRP A 32 -1.11 -8.78 1.90
C TRP A 32 0.30 -9.02 2.49
N ASN A 33 0.59 -10.23 2.97
CA ASN A 33 1.90 -10.57 3.53
C ASN A 33 3.01 -10.50 2.48
N GLU A 34 2.74 -11.01 1.27
CA GLU A 34 3.69 -10.96 0.15
C GLU A 34 4.02 -9.52 -0.24
N ARG A 35 2.99 -8.67 -0.40
CA ARG A 35 3.17 -7.25 -0.77
C ARG A 35 3.84 -6.45 0.33
N SER A 36 3.43 -6.66 1.58
CA SER A 36 4.02 -6.06 2.76
C SER A 36 5.52 -6.37 2.84
N SER A 37 5.89 -7.65 2.64
CA SER A 37 7.29 -8.09 2.60
C SER A 37 8.06 -7.48 1.43
N ALA A 38 7.46 -7.41 0.24
CA ALA A 38 8.11 -6.87 -0.97
C ALA A 38 8.57 -5.41 -0.83
N ILE A 39 7.85 -4.59 -0.06
CA ILE A 39 8.25 -3.19 0.24
C ILE A 39 8.91 -3.01 1.62
N ASN A 40 9.38 -4.10 2.23
CA ASN A 40 10.04 -4.13 3.55
C ASN A 40 9.21 -3.52 4.68
N CYS A 41 7.88 -3.71 4.68
CA CYS A 41 7.07 -3.43 5.86
C CYS A 41 7.34 -4.50 6.93
N THR A 42 7.63 -4.08 8.15
CA THR A 42 7.79 -4.97 9.31
C THR A 42 6.44 -5.24 9.99
N LYS A 43 6.39 -6.19 10.93
CA LYS A 43 5.18 -6.46 11.74
C LYS A 43 4.69 -5.26 12.56
N ASP A 44 5.58 -4.30 12.81
CA ASP A 44 5.32 -3.10 13.59
C ASP A 44 4.80 -1.93 12.73
N ASN A 45 4.94 -2.03 11.41
CA ASN A 45 4.44 -1.06 10.44
C ASN A 45 3.15 -1.56 9.78
N GLY A 46 2.26 -0.65 9.42
CA GLY A 46 1.04 -0.97 8.66
C GLY A 46 1.29 -0.90 7.16
N TYR A 47 1.15 -2.00 6.42
CA TYR A 47 1.05 -1.94 4.96
C TYR A 47 -0.31 -1.35 4.56
N LEU A 48 -0.27 -0.38 3.64
CA LEU A 48 -1.45 0.22 3.05
C LEU A 48 -1.45 0.07 1.54
N CYS A 49 -2.64 -0.12 0.99
CA CYS A 49 -2.89 -0.02 -0.43
C CYS A 49 -4.22 0.69 -0.69
N PHE A 50 -4.21 1.81 -1.40
CA PHE A 50 -5.41 2.59 -1.70
C PHE A 50 -5.22 3.49 -2.93
N PRO A 51 -6.31 3.94 -3.58
CA PRO A 51 -6.21 4.85 -4.71
C PRO A 51 -5.71 6.24 -4.31
N ASN A 52 -4.97 6.91 -5.21
CA ASN A 52 -4.63 8.31 -5.04
C ASN A 52 -5.88 9.22 -5.04
N LYS A 53 -5.70 10.51 -4.69
CA LYS A 53 -6.79 11.50 -4.65
C LYS A 53 -7.63 11.58 -5.94
N LYS A 54 -7.03 11.34 -7.10
CA LYS A 54 -7.71 11.40 -8.41
C LYS A 54 -8.35 10.07 -8.83
N LEU A 55 -8.21 9.00 -8.04
CA LEU A 55 -8.70 7.65 -8.33
C LEU A 55 -8.13 7.06 -9.65
N THR A 56 -6.95 7.51 -10.07
CA THR A 56 -6.33 7.10 -11.35
C THR A 56 -5.22 6.07 -11.19
N GLN A 57 -4.70 5.90 -9.98
CA GLN A 57 -3.61 4.96 -9.67
C GLN A 57 -3.77 4.43 -8.25
N LEU A 58 -3.36 3.19 -8.02
CA LEU A 58 -3.25 2.62 -6.67
C LEU A 58 -1.85 2.86 -6.14
N LEU A 59 -1.77 3.23 -4.87
CA LEU A 59 -0.56 3.49 -4.13
C LEU A 59 -0.40 2.40 -3.08
N GLU A 60 0.82 1.94 -2.86
CA GLU A 60 1.18 1.09 -1.73
C GLU A 60 2.38 1.68 -0.97
N PHE A 61 2.35 1.61 0.36
CA PHE A 61 3.44 2.06 1.22
C PHE A 61 3.34 1.49 2.65
N CYS A 62 4.45 1.58 3.38
CA CYS A 62 4.51 1.26 4.80
C CYS A 62 4.24 2.51 5.64
N HIS A 63 3.21 2.48 6.48
CA HIS A 63 2.97 3.51 7.47
C HIS A 63 3.64 3.13 8.79
N LYS A 64 4.35 4.10 9.40
CA LYS A 64 5.10 3.91 10.65
C LYS A 64 4.20 3.53 11.83
N ASN A 65 2.93 3.94 11.81
CA ASN A 65 2.00 3.56 12.85
C ASN A 65 1.27 2.30 12.43
N ARG A 66 1.30 1.27 13.30
CA ARG A 66 0.54 0.04 13.09
C ARG A 66 -0.97 0.28 12.99
N PHE A 67 -1.45 1.28 13.73
CA PHE A 67 -2.83 1.72 13.75
C PHE A 67 -2.93 3.12 13.16
N ILE A 68 -3.67 3.24 12.07
CA ILE A 68 -4.08 4.53 11.52
C ILE A 68 -5.50 4.73 12.01
N TRP A 69 -5.71 5.75 12.83
CA TRP A 69 -7.06 6.14 13.22
C TRP A 69 -7.74 6.70 11.98
N ILE A 70 -8.56 5.87 11.32
CA ILE A 70 -9.43 6.34 10.25
C ILE A 70 -10.54 7.11 10.93
N GLU A 71 -10.43 8.44 10.93
CA GLU A 71 -11.50 9.30 11.41
C GLU A 71 -12.76 9.05 10.58
N LYS A 72 -13.89 8.88 11.26
CA LYS A 72 -15.18 8.73 10.58
C LYS A 72 -15.44 10.00 9.76
N GLY A 73 -15.61 9.84 8.45
CA GLY A 73 -15.94 10.97 7.57
C GLY A 73 -17.19 11.68 8.08
N LYS A 74 -17.16 13.02 8.13
CA LYS A 74 -18.38 13.79 8.37
C LYS A 74 -19.31 13.58 7.18
N PRO A 75 -20.58 13.19 7.38
CA PRO A 75 -21.54 13.16 6.30
C PRO A 75 -21.64 14.58 5.72
N TYR A 76 -21.67 14.69 4.39
CA TYR A 76 -21.96 15.93 3.71
C TYR A 76 -23.40 16.34 4.11
N LEU A 77 -23.52 17.42 4.90
CA LEU A 77 -24.77 18.13 5.16
C LEU A 77 -24.93 19.22 4.11
#